data_AF-X1GC28-F1
#
_entry.id   AF-X1GC28-F1
#
_cell.length_a   1.000
_cell.length_b   1.000
_cell.length_c   1.000
_cell.angle_alpha   90.00
_cell.angle_beta   90.00
_cell.angle_gamma   90.00
#
_symmetry.space_group_name_H-M   'P 1'
#
loop_
_entity.id
_entity.type
_entity.pdbx_description
1 polymer ?
#
loop_
_entity_poly.entity_id
_entity_poly.type
_entity_poly.pdbx_seq_one_letter_code
_entity_poly.pdbx_strand_id
1 'polypeptide(L)'
;SDTRITTRINEDFFSTCLFGTIHECGHALYQMGFMEKIHDTILADGCSMGIHESQSRMWENMVGRSKEFWKFWYPKLEKSFPKNLKRKSMEDFYRSINTVQPSLIRVEADEVTYGMHIILRFEME
;
A
#
# COMPACT_ATOMS: atom_id res chain seq x y z
N SER A 1 -3.93 14.80 16.45
CA SER A 1 -3.13 14.08 17.47
C SER A 1 -3.47 12.60 17.61
N ASP A 2 -4.62 12.11 17.13
CA ASP A 2 -4.97 10.69 17.12
C ASP A 2 -5.36 10.28 15.68
N THR A 3 -4.45 9.59 14.99
CA THR A 3 -4.66 9.10 13.63
C THR A 3 -4.55 7.59 13.67
N ARG A 4 -5.68 6.90 13.47
CA ARG A 4 -5.77 5.44 13.56
C ARG A 4 -5.86 4.85 12.17
N ILE A 5 -5.27 3.67 12.02
CA ILE A 5 -5.36 2.87 10.80
C ILE A 5 -5.90 1.49 11.14
N THR A 6 -6.51 0.86 10.16
CA THR A 6 -7.00 -0.51 10.26
C THR A 6 -6.48 -1.30 9.07
N THR A 7 -6.34 -2.61 9.23
CA THR A 7 -5.97 -3.48 8.13
C THR A 7 -6.80 -4.76 8.18
N ARG A 8 -6.79 -5.50 7.07
CA ARG A 8 -7.46 -6.79 6.95
C ARG A 8 -6.41 -7.89 6.83
N ILE A 9 -6.54 -8.91 7.68
CA ILE A 9 -5.68 -10.09 7.63
C ILE A 9 -6.36 -11.17 6.79
N ASN A 10 -5.61 -11.74 5.86
CA ASN A 10 -5.93 -12.98 5.15
C ASN A 10 -4.74 -13.93 5.33
N GLU A 11 -4.94 -15.05 6.03
CA GLU A 11 -3.87 -16.01 6.33
C GLU A 11 -3.30 -16.68 5.07
N ASP A 12 -4.13 -16.78 4.01
CA ASP A 12 -3.75 -17.39 2.74
C ASP A 12 -3.14 -16.38 1.75
N PHE A 13 -3.21 -15.07 2.04
CA PHE A 13 -2.71 -14.05 1.13
C PHE A 13 -1.98 -12.91 1.85
N PHE A 14 -0.65 -13.05 1.88
CA PHE A 14 0.28 -12.14 2.55
C PHE A 14 0.14 -10.66 2.12
N SER A 15 -0.04 -10.42 0.81
CA SER A 15 -0.04 -9.08 0.23
C SER A 15 -1.17 -8.19 0.75
N THR A 16 -2.35 -8.75 1.02
CA THR A 16 -3.52 -7.98 1.49
C THR A 16 -3.22 -7.24 2.79
N CYS A 17 -2.70 -7.95 3.79
CA CYS A 17 -2.41 -7.35 5.08
C CYS A 17 -1.26 -6.36 4.98
N LEU A 18 -0.15 -6.76 4.37
CA LEU A 18 1.06 -5.94 4.36
C LEU A 18 0.85 -4.64 3.57
N PHE A 19 0.46 -4.74 2.30
CA PHE A 19 0.33 -3.56 1.45
C PHE A 19 -0.88 -2.72 1.84
N GLY A 20 -1.97 -3.33 2.30
CA GLY A 20 -3.08 -2.60 2.90
C GLY A 20 -2.64 -1.79 4.13
N THR A 21 -1.80 -2.36 5.00
CA THR A 21 -1.28 -1.61 6.15
C THR A 21 -0.37 -0.46 5.72
N ILE A 22 0.53 -0.68 4.76
CA ILE A 22 1.42 0.38 4.25
C ILE A 22 0.60 1.50 3.57
N HIS A 23 -0.46 1.14 2.86
CA HIS A 23 -1.39 2.07 2.23
C HIS A 23 -2.03 3.00 3.26
N GLU A 24 -2.67 2.45 4.29
CA GLU A 24 -3.29 3.24 5.36
C GLU A 24 -2.26 4.03 6.16
N CYS A 25 -1.04 3.48 6.37
CA CYS A 25 0.06 4.23 6.94
C CYS A 25 0.40 5.49 6.11
N GLY A 26 0.37 5.41 4.78
CA GLY A 26 0.63 6.58 3.93
C GLY A 26 -0.43 7.68 4.09
N HIS A 27 -1.70 7.30 4.21
CA HIS A 27 -2.77 8.23 4.58
C HIS A 27 -2.52 8.85 5.97
N ALA A 28 -2.18 8.03 6.95
CA ALA A 28 -1.94 8.50 8.31
C ALA A 28 -0.74 9.44 8.39
N LEU A 29 0.35 9.14 7.68
CA LEU A 29 1.55 10.00 7.62
C LEU A 29 1.23 11.37 7.04
N TYR A 30 0.32 11.45 6.06
CA TYR A 30 -0.13 12.73 5.52
C TYR A 30 -0.88 13.54 6.58
N GLN A 31 -1.86 12.92 7.24
CA GLN A 31 -2.66 13.55 8.30
C GLN A 31 -1.82 13.96 9.53
N MET A 32 -0.86 13.13 9.91
CA MET A 32 0.08 13.44 10.99
C MET A 32 1.10 14.53 10.62
N GLY A 33 1.26 14.81 9.33
CA GLY A 33 2.19 15.82 8.80
C GLY A 33 1.69 17.27 8.91
N PHE A 34 0.43 17.50 9.27
CA PHE A 34 -0.08 18.87 9.46
C PHE A 34 0.64 19.58 10.61
N MET A 35 0.86 20.88 10.44
CA MET A 35 1.47 21.68 11.50
C MET A 35 0.55 21.74 12.71
N GLU A 36 1.07 21.49 13.90
CA GLU A 36 0.30 21.48 15.15
C GLU A 36 -0.59 22.73 15.32
N LYS A 37 -0.06 23.91 14.95
CA LYS A 37 -0.76 25.20 15.02
C LYS A 37 -2.06 25.29 14.18
N ILE A 38 -2.26 24.38 13.22
CA ILE A 38 -3.45 24.38 12.34
C ILE A 38 -4.36 23.17 12.57
N HIS A 39 -4.00 22.23 13.45
CA HIS A 39 -4.73 20.95 13.63
C HIS A 39 -6.23 21.14 13.88
N ASP A 40 -6.61 22.18 14.65
CA ASP A 40 -8.01 22.44 15.00
C ASP A 40 -8.73 23.39 14.03
N THR A 41 -8.19 23.53 12.80
CA THR A 41 -8.76 24.39 11.77
C THR A 41 -9.15 23.58 10.54
N ILE A 42 -9.98 24.15 9.68
CA ILE A 42 -10.34 23.56 8.38
C ILE A 42 -9.13 23.38 7.42
N LEU A 43 -7.95 23.89 7.77
CA LEU A 43 -6.73 23.76 6.97
C LEU A 43 -5.98 22.45 7.22
N ALA A 44 -6.26 21.75 8.31
CA ALA A 44 -5.62 20.48 8.65
C ALA A 44 -6.44 19.28 8.13
N ASP A 45 -6.73 19.31 6.83
CA ASP A 45 -7.35 18.18 6.12
C ASP A 45 -6.71 18.01 4.74
N GLY A 46 -6.84 16.82 4.16
CA GLY A 46 -6.34 16.51 2.84
C GLY A 46 -6.92 17.47 1.81
N CYS A 47 -6.06 18.13 1.02
CA CYS A 47 -6.52 19.16 0.09
C CYS A 47 -7.44 18.61 -1.03
N SER A 48 -7.37 17.31 -1.30
CA SER A 48 -8.30 16.57 -2.14
C SER A 48 -8.14 15.07 -1.91
N MET A 49 -9.15 14.28 -2.31
CA MET A 49 -9.06 12.82 -2.32
C MET A 49 -7.89 12.31 -3.16
N GLY A 50 -7.62 12.94 -4.31
CA GLY A 50 -6.51 12.56 -5.18
C GLY A 50 -5.14 12.76 -4.53
N ILE A 51 -4.93 13.87 -3.82
CA ILE A 51 -3.70 14.08 -3.08
C ILE A 51 -3.61 13.15 -1.87
N HIS A 52 -4.71 12.90 -1.17
CA HIS A 52 -4.73 11.96 -0.05
C HIS A 52 -4.36 10.52 -0.49
N GLU A 53 -4.91 10.06 -1.61
CA GLU A 53 -4.58 8.78 -2.26
C GLU A 53 -3.16 8.76 -2.84
N SER A 54 -2.64 9.90 -3.29
CA SER A 54 -1.25 9.97 -3.76
C SER A 54 -0.26 9.59 -2.65
N GLN A 55 -0.57 9.95 -1.40
CA GLN A 55 0.31 9.64 -0.26
C GLN A 55 0.24 8.16 0.12
N SER A 56 -0.96 7.56 0.16
CA SER A 56 -1.09 6.11 0.39
C SER A 56 -0.38 5.30 -0.68
N ARG A 57 -0.57 5.64 -1.96
CA ARG A 57 0.09 4.97 -3.09
C ARG A 57 1.59 5.22 -3.13
N MET A 58 2.07 6.41 -2.77
CA MET A 58 3.51 6.67 -2.65
C MET A 58 4.15 5.68 -1.67
N TRP A 59 3.57 5.50 -0.48
CA TRP A 59 4.11 4.58 0.50
C TRP A 59 3.89 3.11 0.14
N GLU A 60 2.71 2.73 -0.33
CA GLU A 60 2.40 1.34 -0.70
C GLU A 60 3.27 0.85 -1.87
N ASN A 61 3.28 1.60 -2.95
CA ASN A 61 3.76 1.16 -4.25
C ASN A 61 5.20 1.63 -4.47
N MET A 62 5.42 2.95 -4.46
CA MET A 62 6.73 3.52 -4.76
C MET A 62 7.78 3.17 -3.70
N VAL A 63 7.37 3.04 -2.44
CA VAL A 63 8.25 2.59 -1.35
C VAL A 63 8.07 1.10 -1.08
N GLY A 64 6.89 0.66 -0.65
CA GLY A 64 6.64 -0.68 -0.14
C GLY A 64 6.83 -1.80 -1.16
N ARG A 65 6.62 -1.54 -2.46
CA ARG A 65 6.87 -2.52 -3.54
C ARG A 65 8.22 -2.34 -4.22
N SER A 66 9.01 -1.34 -3.84
CA SER A 66 10.34 -1.11 -4.41
C SER A 66 11.34 -2.20 -4.04
N LYS A 67 12.32 -2.42 -4.91
CA LYS A 67 13.41 -3.37 -4.65
C LYS A 67 14.26 -2.93 -3.45
N GLU A 68 14.47 -1.63 -3.29
CA GLU A 68 15.26 -0.99 -2.23
C GLU A 68 14.67 -1.29 -0.85
N PHE A 69 13.35 -1.19 -0.72
CA PHE A 69 12.65 -1.53 0.52
C PHE A 69 12.89 -2.98 0.90
N TRP A 70 12.79 -3.90 -0.07
CA TRP A 70 12.96 -5.33 0.17
C TRP A 70 14.41 -5.78 0.37
N LYS A 71 15.42 -5.05 -0.14
CA LYS A 71 16.83 -5.28 0.25
C LYS A 71 17.01 -5.21 1.77
N PHE A 72 16.28 -4.33 2.44
CA PHE A 72 16.33 -4.17 3.90
C PHE A 72 15.37 -5.12 4.64
N TRP A 73 14.13 -5.25 4.17
CA TRP A 73 13.09 -5.97 4.90
C TRP A 73 13.02 -7.47 4.63
N TYR A 74 13.45 -7.93 3.45
CA TYR A 74 13.35 -9.34 3.08
C TYR A 74 14.10 -10.29 4.03
N PRO A 75 15.34 -10.00 4.49
CA PRO A 75 16.02 -10.86 5.46
C PRO A 75 15.30 -10.96 6.81
N LYS A 76 14.51 -9.95 7.19
CA LYS A 76 13.67 -9.99 8.40
C LYS A 76 12.40 -10.80 8.15
N LEU A 77 11.79 -10.63 6.98
CA LEU A 77 10.61 -11.39 6.57
C LEU A 77 10.92 -12.90 6.51
N GLU A 78 12.05 -13.28 5.93
CA GLU A 78 12.50 -14.68 5.84
C GLU A 78 12.68 -15.30 7.25
N LYS A 79 13.21 -14.54 8.21
CA LYS A 79 13.33 -14.99 9.61
C LYS A 79 11.99 -15.20 10.29
N SER A 80 10.99 -14.36 9.98
CA SER A 80 9.65 -14.48 10.54
C SER A 80 8.83 -15.61 9.88
N PHE A 81 9.06 -15.89 8.59
CA PHE A 81 8.32 -16.90 7.82
C PHE A 81 9.27 -17.92 7.14
N PRO A 82 10.12 -18.62 7.92
CA PRO A 82 11.21 -19.44 7.36
C PRO A 82 10.70 -20.66 6.58
N LYS A 83 9.51 -21.17 6.91
CA LYS A 83 8.89 -22.29 6.19
C LYS A 83 8.37 -21.84 4.82
N ASN A 84 7.68 -20.70 4.76
CA ASN A 84 7.04 -20.19 3.54
C ASN A 84 8.06 -19.65 2.53
N LEU A 85 9.15 -19.04 3.01
CA LEU A 85 10.17 -18.40 2.16
C LEU A 85 11.40 -19.28 1.92
N LYS A 86 11.39 -20.54 2.37
CA LYS A 86 12.51 -21.48 2.19
C LYS A 86 12.92 -21.57 0.72
N ARG A 87 14.20 -21.31 0.44
CA ARG A 87 14.81 -21.36 -0.91
C ARG A 87 14.19 -20.37 -1.91
N LYS A 88 13.48 -19.34 -1.46
CA LYS A 88 13.05 -18.24 -2.32
C LYS A 88 14.11 -17.15 -2.27
N SER A 89 14.48 -16.61 -3.42
CA SER A 89 15.36 -15.45 -3.45
C SER A 89 14.56 -14.17 -3.18
N MET A 90 15.23 -13.13 -2.69
CA MET A 90 14.61 -11.79 -2.58
C MET A 90 14.12 -11.29 -3.94
N GLU A 91 14.82 -11.62 -5.01
CA GLU A 91 14.44 -11.25 -6.38
C GLU A 91 13.13 -11.93 -6.81
N ASP A 92 12.96 -13.22 -6.54
CA ASP A 92 11.72 -13.95 -6.85
C ASP A 92 10.54 -13.39 -6.04
N PHE A 93 10.79 -13.06 -4.77
CA PHE A 93 9.79 -12.45 -3.92
C PHE A 93 9.38 -11.07 -4.46
N TYR A 94 10.35 -10.20 -4.77
CA TYR A 94 10.11 -8.87 -5.34
C TYR A 94 9.30 -8.94 -6.64
N ARG A 95 9.61 -9.91 -7.52
CA ARG A 95 8.82 -10.14 -8.73
C ARG A 95 7.40 -10.61 -8.42
N SER A 96 7.23 -11.49 -7.43
CA SER A 96 5.92 -12.03 -7.06
C SER A 96 4.94 -10.96 -6.56
N ILE A 97 5.41 -10.01 -5.76
CA ILE A 97 4.58 -8.92 -5.23
C ILE A 97 4.25 -7.84 -6.28
N ASN A 98 4.89 -7.88 -7.45
CA ASN A 98 4.71 -6.97 -8.57
C ASN A 98 4.15 -7.70 -9.81
N THR A 99 3.43 -8.79 -9.59
CA THR A 99 2.75 -9.53 -10.67
C THR A 99 1.63 -8.66 -11.26
N VAL A 100 1.59 -8.59 -12.59
CA VAL A 100 0.53 -7.90 -13.35
C VAL A 100 -0.40 -8.95 -13.95
N GLN A 101 -1.69 -8.87 -13.66
CA GLN A 101 -2.68 -9.79 -14.17
C GLN A 101 -4.07 -9.13 -14.21
N PRO A 102 -4.77 -9.16 -15.35
CA PRO A 102 -6.17 -8.74 -15.40
C PRO A 102 -7.02 -9.52 -14.39
N SER A 103 -7.76 -8.79 -13.56
CA SER A 103 -8.60 -9.35 -12.50
C SER A 103 -9.93 -8.62 -12.44
N LEU A 104 -10.85 -9.10 -11.59
CA LEU A 104 -12.21 -8.55 -11.48
C LEU A 104 -12.38 -7.59 -10.30
N ILE A 105 -11.54 -7.72 -9.26
CA ILE A 105 -11.69 -7.03 -7.99
C ILE A 105 -10.75 -5.81 -7.96
N ARG A 106 -11.32 -4.62 -8.12
CA ARG A 106 -10.57 -3.35 -8.17
C ARG A 106 -9.57 -3.18 -7.02
N VAL A 107 -9.97 -3.46 -5.78
CA VAL A 107 -9.13 -3.25 -4.59
C VAL A 107 -7.98 -4.25 -4.47
N GLU A 108 -7.97 -5.30 -5.29
CA GLU A 108 -6.92 -6.33 -5.35
C GLU A 108 -6.13 -6.26 -6.67
N ALA A 109 -6.48 -5.35 -7.57
CA ALA A 109 -5.83 -5.19 -8.86
C ALA A 109 -4.39 -4.66 -8.70
N ASP A 110 -3.52 -5.06 -9.64
CA ASP A 110 -2.12 -4.61 -9.68
C ASP A 110 -1.99 -3.15 -10.14
N GLU A 111 -0.79 -2.59 -9.98
CA GLU A 111 -0.50 -1.18 -10.29
C GLU A 111 -0.83 -0.77 -11.73
N VAL A 112 -0.71 -1.70 -12.68
CA VAL A 112 -0.90 -1.43 -14.11
C VAL A 112 -2.37 -1.53 -14.48
N THR A 113 -3.10 -2.49 -13.92
CA THR A 113 -4.51 -2.74 -14.26
C THR A 113 -5.51 -1.97 -13.40
N TYR A 114 -5.12 -1.51 -12.20
CA TYR A 114 -6.00 -0.76 -11.28
C TYR A 114 -6.70 0.43 -11.94
N GLY A 115 -5.97 1.21 -12.75
CA GLY A 115 -6.52 2.38 -13.44
C GLY A 115 -7.67 2.04 -14.41
N MET A 116 -7.64 0.86 -15.03
CA MET A 116 -8.70 0.41 -15.93
C MET A 116 -10.03 0.22 -15.20
N HIS A 117 -9.99 -0.24 -13.94
CA HIS A 117 -11.19 -0.37 -13.11
C HIS A 117 -11.80 0.98 -12.73
N ILE A 118 -10.98 2.04 -12.62
CA ILE A 118 -11.44 3.40 -12.35
C ILE A 118 -12.09 3.97 -13.61
N ILE A 119 -11.43 3.85 -14.77
CA ILE A 119 -11.95 4.32 -16.06
C ILE A 119 -13.32 3.69 -16.34
N LEU A 120 -13.44 2.36 -16.21
CA LEU A 120 -14.71 1.66 -16.45
C LEU A 120 -15.84 2.19 -15.56
N ARG A 121 -15.56 2.50 -14.29
CA ARG A 121 -16.59 3.03 -13.37
C ARG A 121 -17.00 4.44 -13.76
N PHE A 122 -16.02 5.30 -14.05
CA PHE A 122 -16.27 6.67 -14.48
C PHE A 122 -17.05 6.74 -15.80
N GLU A 123 -16.77 5.85 -16.76
CA GLU A 123 -17.51 5.78 -18.03
C GLU A 123 -18.96 5.31 -17.86
N MET A 124 -19.27 4.61 -16.75
CA MET A 124 -20.63 4.19 -16.42
C MET A 124 -21.43 5.23 -15.63
N GLU A 125 -20.77 6.23 -15.04
CA GLU A 125 -21.38 7.35 -14.30
C GLU A 125 -22.04 8.36 -15.25
#